data_AF-A0A286U3N9-F1
#
_entry.id   AF-A0A286U3N9-F1
#
_cell.length_a   1.000
_cell.length_b   1.000
_cell.length_c   1.000
_cell.angle_alpha   90.00
_cell.angle_beta   90.00
_cell.angle_gamma   90.00
#
_symmetry.space_group_name_H-M   'P 1'
#
loop_
_entity.id
_entity.type
_entity.pdbx_description
1 polymer ?
#
loop_
_entity_poly.entity_id
_entity_poly.type
_entity_poly.pdbx_seq_one_letter_code
_entity_poly.pdbx_strand_id
1 'polypeptide(L)'
;MLLLLASYYFYTRWKVNYAILLVASTIVDYIAGLLMVRFPEGGIERKGLLATSLVTNLGLLFTFKYYNFLNASLQGLCDKFDIIYNVPQLDILLPLGISFYTFQTINYTIDVYRGHIEPEKHLGRFAVYVAFFPQLVAGPIERPRI
;
A
#
# COMPACT_ATOMS: atom_id res chain seq x y z
N MET A 1 -0.59 -22.86 -6.88
CA MET A 1 -1.11 -22.99 -5.49
C MET A 1 0.00 -23.19 -4.45
N LEU A 2 1.03 -23.99 -4.72
CA LEU A 2 2.19 -24.16 -3.82
C LEU A 2 2.87 -22.82 -3.45
N LEU A 3 3.02 -21.91 -4.42
CA LEU A 3 3.54 -20.54 -4.21
C LEU A 3 2.68 -19.68 -3.28
N LEU A 4 1.36 -19.87 -3.31
CA LEU A 4 0.43 -19.09 -2.49
C LEU A 4 0.51 -19.56 -1.03
N LEU A 5 0.63 -20.87 -0.80
CA LEU A 5 0.87 -21.46 0.52
C LEU A 5 2.25 -21.11 1.10
N ALA A 6 3.30 -21.12 0.26
CA ALA A 6 4.64 -20.73 0.69
C ALA A 6 4.72 -19.23 1.06
N SER A 7 4.08 -18.35 0.28
CA SER A 7 3.99 -16.92 0.60
C SER A 7 3.17 -16.67 1.86
N TYR A 8 2.04 -17.34 2.06
CA TYR A 8 1.24 -17.22 3.28
C TYR A 8 2.02 -17.68 4.52
N TYR A 9 2.74 -18.80 4.43
CA TYR A 9 3.57 -19.33 5.53
C TYR A 9 4.74 -18.40 5.90
N PHE A 10 5.36 -17.77 4.90
CA PHE A 10 6.40 -16.75 5.13
C PHE A 10 5.81 -15.49 5.80
N TYR A 11 4.61 -15.06 5.39
CA TYR A 11 3.90 -13.91 5.94
C TYR A 11 3.35 -14.15 7.36
N THR A 12 2.93 -15.38 7.69
CA THR A 12 2.39 -15.69 9.04
C THR A 12 3.47 -15.55 10.12
N ARG A 13 4.74 -15.61 9.74
CA ARG A 13 5.90 -15.56 10.64
C ARG A 13 6.36 -14.14 10.99
N TRP A 14 5.82 -13.10 10.35
CA TRP A 14 6.30 -11.70 10.45
C TRP A 14 5.36 -10.72 11.19
N LYS A 15 4.24 -11.20 11.76
CA LYS A 15 3.09 -10.51 12.42
C LYS A 15 1.85 -10.38 11.52
N VAL A 16 0.90 -11.30 11.73
CA VAL A 16 -0.40 -11.42 11.03
C VAL A 16 -1.21 -10.11 11.01
N ASN A 17 -1.11 -9.28 12.05
CA ASN A 17 -1.87 -8.03 12.15
C ASN A 17 -1.58 -7.04 11.01
N TYR A 18 -0.34 -6.98 10.51
CA TYR A 18 0.01 -6.07 9.41
C TYR A 18 -0.39 -6.61 8.04
N ALA A 19 -0.40 -7.94 7.88
CA ALA A 19 -0.91 -8.60 6.69
C ALA A 19 -2.39 -8.28 6.48
N ILE A 20 -3.19 -8.27 7.56
CA ILE A 20 -4.62 -7.92 7.51
C ILE A 20 -4.81 -6.48 7.02
N LEU A 21 -3.99 -5.53 7.49
CA LEU A 21 -4.06 -4.13 7.04
C LEU A 21 -3.70 -3.98 5.55
N LEU A 22 -2.70 -4.71 5.07
CA LEU A 22 -2.34 -4.71 3.66
C LEU A 22 -3.44 -5.31 2.80
N VAL A 23 -4.02 -6.44 3.21
CA VAL A 23 -5.17 -7.06 2.53
C VAL A 23 -6.38 -6.11 2.52
N ALA A 24 -6.64 -5.40 3.62
CA ALA A 24 -7.69 -4.40 3.67
C ALA A 24 -7.44 -3.28 2.65
N SER A 25 -6.20 -2.78 2.53
CA SER A 25 -5.82 -1.83 1.48
C SER A 25 -6.03 -2.42 0.08
N THR A 26 -5.59 -3.66 -0.16
CA THR A 26 -5.79 -4.35 -1.44
C THR A 26 -7.28 -4.37 -1.83
N ILE A 27 -8.15 -4.65 -0.88
CA ILE A 27 -9.60 -4.70 -1.11
C ILE A 27 -10.14 -3.31 -1.46
N VAL A 28 -9.70 -2.26 -0.73
CA VAL A 28 -10.07 -0.87 -1.03
C VAL A 28 -9.67 -0.50 -2.46
N ASP A 29 -8.44 -0.81 -2.86
CA ASP A 29 -7.91 -0.47 -4.19
C ASP A 29 -8.57 -1.28 -5.30
N TYR A 30 -8.86 -2.55 -5.05
CA TYR A 30 -9.62 -3.41 -5.95
C TYR A 30 -11.04 -2.90 -6.20
N ILE A 31 -11.76 -2.56 -5.12
CA ILE A 31 -13.11 -2.00 -5.22
C ILE A 31 -13.07 -0.63 -5.90
N ALA A 32 -12.10 0.22 -5.55
CA ALA A 32 -11.93 1.53 -6.18
C ALA A 32 -11.72 1.39 -7.69
N GLY A 33 -10.82 0.51 -8.13
CA GLY A 33 -10.58 0.26 -9.55
C GLY A 33 -11.81 -0.27 -10.30
N LEU A 34 -12.57 -1.19 -9.71
CA LEU A 34 -13.81 -1.70 -10.31
C LEU A 34 -14.92 -0.65 -10.40
N LEU A 35 -15.04 0.19 -9.37
CA LEU A 35 -16.04 1.27 -9.34
C LEU A 35 -15.68 2.39 -10.31
N MET A 36 -14.40 2.68 -10.54
CA MET A 36 -13.94 3.72 -11.49
C MET A 36 -14.45 3.50 -12.91
N VAL A 37 -14.67 2.25 -13.34
CA VAL A 37 -15.20 1.93 -14.67
C VAL A 37 -16.69 2.26 -14.80
N ARG A 38 -17.43 2.36 -13.70
CA ARG A 38 -18.86 2.71 -13.72
C ARG A 38 -19.09 4.21 -13.91
N PHE A 39 -18.05 5.03 -13.76
CA PHE A 39 -18.13 6.47 -13.85
C PHE A 39 -17.45 6.99 -15.12
N PRO A 40 -18.00 8.05 -15.75
CA PRO A 40 -17.41 8.65 -16.93
C PRO A 40 -15.99 9.19 -16.66
N GLU A 41 -15.17 9.21 -17.71
CA GLU A 41 -13.83 9.77 -17.65
C GLU A 41 -13.87 11.24 -17.21
N GLY A 42 -13.02 11.61 -16.25
CA GLY A 42 -12.98 12.97 -15.69
C GLY A 42 -14.05 13.29 -14.63
N GLY A 43 -14.98 12.37 -14.33
CA GLY A 43 -15.99 12.53 -13.28
C GLY A 43 -15.39 12.76 -11.89
N ILE A 44 -16.11 13.53 -11.06
CA ILE A 44 -15.66 13.84 -9.70
C ILE A 44 -15.63 12.59 -8.81
N GLU A 45 -16.50 11.63 -9.10
CA GLU A 45 -16.57 10.33 -8.43
C GLU A 45 -15.30 9.51 -8.68
N ARG A 46 -14.83 9.50 -9.93
CA ARG A 46 -13.61 8.79 -10.34
C ARG A 46 -12.37 9.38 -9.64
N LYS A 47 -12.32 10.71 -9.50
CA LYS A 47 -11.30 11.42 -8.72
C LYS A 47 -11.37 11.11 -7.23
N GLY A 48 -12.58 11.04 -6.66
CA GLY A 48 -12.79 10.68 -5.25
C GLY A 48 -12.33 9.26 -4.93
N LEU A 49 -12.60 8.30 -5.82
CA LEU A 49 -12.12 6.92 -5.69
C LEU A 49 -10.59 6.86 -5.76
N LEU A 50 -9.96 7.61 -6.67
CA LEU A 50 -8.50 7.68 -6.78
C LEU A 50 -7.88 8.29 -5.53
N ALA A 51 -8.45 9.40 -5.05
CA ALA A 51 -8.00 10.06 -3.82
C ALA A 51 -8.12 9.12 -2.61
N THR A 52 -9.21 8.35 -2.51
CA THR A 52 -9.40 7.38 -1.43
C THR A 52 -8.30 6.33 -1.44
N SER A 53 -8.04 5.70 -2.60
CA SER A 53 -6.95 4.74 -2.77
C SER A 53 -5.58 5.33 -2.40
N LEU A 54 -5.26 6.52 -2.91
CA LEU A 54 -4.01 7.22 -2.63
C LEU A 54 -3.85 7.51 -1.14
N VAL A 55 -4.87 8.05 -0.50
CA VAL A 55 -4.85 8.39 0.93
C VAL A 55 -4.69 7.15 1.79
N THR A 56 -5.38 6.05 1.46
CA THR A 56 -5.23 4.78 2.19
C THR A 56 -3.80 4.23 2.06
N ASN A 57 -3.28 4.13 0.83
CA ASN A 57 -1.96 3.60 0.57
C ASN A 57 -0.83 4.46 1.15
N LEU A 58 -0.88 5.78 0.94
CA LEU A 58 0.11 6.71 1.50
C LEU A 58 -0.01 6.83 3.01
N GLY A 59 -1.23 6.77 3.55
CA GLY A 59 -1.48 6.75 4.99
C GLY A 59 -0.82 5.54 5.65
N LEU A 60 -1.00 4.35 5.10
CA LEU A 60 -0.31 3.15 5.58
C LEU A 60 1.21 3.31 5.50
N LEU A 61 1.73 3.72 4.34
CA LEU A 61 3.18 3.94 4.18
C LEU A 61 3.73 4.95 5.19
N PHE A 62 3.01 6.04 5.43
CA PHE A 62 3.38 7.06 6.39
C PHE A 62 3.38 6.52 7.83
N THR A 63 2.31 5.85 8.25
CA THR A 63 2.21 5.25 9.59
C THR A 63 3.33 4.26 9.86
N PHE A 64 3.67 3.43 8.89
CA PHE A 64 4.68 2.39 9.08
C PHE A 64 6.12 2.89 8.95
N LYS A 65 6.40 3.82 8.04
CA LYS A 65 7.77 4.23 7.69
C LYS A 65 8.18 5.58 8.27
N TYR A 66 7.26 6.52 8.35
CA TYR A 66 7.56 7.93 8.65
C TYR A 66 7.05 8.38 10.01
N TYR A 67 6.10 7.66 10.64
CA TYR A 67 5.53 8.03 11.93
C TYR A 67 6.58 8.22 13.03
N ASN A 68 7.45 7.23 13.24
CA ASN A 68 8.48 7.31 14.29
C ASN A 68 9.50 8.41 14.00
N PHE A 69 9.87 8.60 12.72
CA PHE A 69 10.76 9.67 12.31
C PHE A 69 10.14 11.06 12.57
N LEU A 70 8.87 11.23 12.24
CA LEU A 70 8.16 12.48 12.50
C LEU A 70 8.02 12.73 14.00
N ASN A 71 7.62 11.73 14.79
CA ASN A 71 7.53 11.86 16.24
C ASN A 71 8.87 12.25 16.86
N ALA A 72 9.97 11.61 16.45
CA ALA A 72 11.31 11.97 16.92
C ALA A 72 11.69 13.41 16.54
N SER A 73 11.32 13.84 15.32
CA SER A 73 11.60 15.20 14.85
C SER A 73 10.78 16.26 15.60
N LEU A 74 9.51 15.97 15.88
CA LEU A 74 8.62 16.84 16.67
C LEU A 74 9.05 16.90 18.13
N GLN A 75 9.44 15.77 18.72
CA GLN A 75 9.99 15.74 20.07
C GLN A 75 11.23 16.63 20.16
N GLY A 76 12.20 16.47 19.26
CA GLY A 76 13.40 17.32 19.24
C GLY A 76 13.14 18.79 18.92
N LEU A 77 12.01 19.13 18.31
CA LEU A 77 11.58 20.52 18.12
C LEU A 77 10.92 21.06 19.40
N CYS A 78 10.01 20.29 20.01
CA CYS A 78 9.32 20.65 21.25
C CYS A 78 10.29 20.80 22.43
N ASP A 79 11.32 19.95 22.50
CA ASP A 79 12.39 20.03 23.50
C ASP A 79 13.15 21.37 23.42
N LYS A 80 13.25 22.00 22.23
CA LYS A 80 13.85 23.32 22.06
C LYS A 80 12.97 24.47 22.57
N PHE A 81 11.67 24.24 22.68
CA PHE A 81 10.69 25.22 23.16
C PHE A 81 10.19 24.90 24.58
N ASP A 82 10.81 23.94 25.27
CA ASP A 82 10.44 23.49 26.62
C ASP A 82 8.99 22.96 26.72
N ILE A 83 8.46 22.45 25.61
CA ILE A 83 7.10 21.89 25.52
C ILE A 83 7.18 20.38 25.80
N ILE A 84 6.44 19.91 26.80
CA ILE A 84 6.37 18.47 27.13
C ILE A 84 5.61 17.74 26.03
N TYR A 85 6.34 17.07 25.15
CA TYR A 85 5.79 16.23 24.08
C TYR A 85 5.98 14.75 24.40
N ASN A 86 4.93 14.11 24.92
CA ASN A 86 4.96 12.70 25.31
C ASN A 86 4.05 11.85 24.39
N VAL A 87 4.44 11.75 23.12
CA VAL A 87 3.76 10.85 22.17
C VAL A 87 4.51 9.53 22.10
N PRO A 88 3.85 8.39 22.38
CA PRO A 88 4.51 7.08 22.36
C PRO A 88 4.99 6.72 20.95
N GLN A 89 6.18 6.13 20.88
CA GLN A 89 6.72 5.58 19.64
C GLN A 89 5.96 4.31 19.29
N LEU A 90 5.72 4.10 18.00
CA LEU A 90 5.13 2.86 17.51
C LEU A 90 6.25 1.85 17.30
N ASP A 91 6.34 0.83 18.16
CA ASP A 91 7.34 -0.25 18.03
C ASP A 91 6.93 -1.24 16.93
N ILE A 92 6.91 -0.74 15.69
CA ILE A 92 6.47 -1.47 14.51
C ILE A 92 7.67 -1.99 13.75
N LEU A 93 7.78 -3.32 13.70
CA LEU A 93 8.63 -3.99 12.73
C LEU A 93 7.99 -3.85 11.34
N LEU A 94 8.62 -3.06 10.48
CA LEU A 94 8.19 -2.84 9.09
C LEU A 94 8.07 -4.18 8.34
N PRO A 95 6.93 -4.50 7.69
CA PRO A 95 6.88 -5.63 6.77
C PRO A 95 7.82 -5.36 5.60
N LEU A 96 8.70 -6.33 5.33
CA LEU A 96 9.71 -6.23 4.30
C LEU A 96 9.02 -5.99 2.94
N GLY A 97 9.29 -4.82 2.37
CA GLY A 97 8.78 -4.43 1.05
C GLY A 97 7.44 -3.67 1.00
N ILE A 98 6.91 -3.19 2.13
CA ILE A 98 5.69 -2.33 2.13
C ILE A 98 5.76 -1.17 1.13
N SER A 99 6.93 -0.55 0.93
CA SER A 99 7.09 0.52 -0.06
C SER A 99 6.81 0.03 -1.49
N PHE A 100 7.31 -1.15 -1.88
CA PHE A 100 7.05 -1.72 -3.21
C PHE A 100 5.57 -2.06 -3.38
N TYR A 101 4.96 -2.71 -2.38
CA TYR A 101 3.53 -3.00 -2.35
C TYR A 101 2.70 -1.71 -2.57
N THR A 102 3.00 -0.65 -1.80
CA THR A 102 2.28 0.63 -1.90
C THR A 102 2.44 1.25 -3.27
N PHE A 103 3.67 1.33 -3.80
CA PHE A 103 3.91 1.93 -5.12
C PHE A 103 3.25 1.14 -6.25
N GLN A 104 3.26 -0.19 -6.18
CA GLN A 104 2.63 -1.05 -7.18
C GLN A 104 1.11 -0.88 -7.20
N THR A 105 0.49 -0.79 -6.01
CA THR A 105 -0.96 -0.59 -5.89
C THR A 105 -1.39 0.81 -6.33
N ILE A 106 -0.60 1.84 -5.99
CA ILE A 106 -0.83 3.21 -6.44
C ILE A 106 -0.71 3.30 -7.96
N ASN A 107 0.35 2.73 -8.55
CA ASN A 107 0.55 2.75 -10.00
C ASN A 107 -0.62 2.09 -10.73
N TYR A 108 -1.05 0.90 -10.28
CA TYR A 108 -2.23 0.24 -10.83
C TYR A 108 -3.46 1.14 -10.78
N THR A 109 -3.74 1.76 -9.63
CA THR A 109 -4.95 2.59 -9.47
C THR A 109 -4.90 3.86 -10.33
N ILE A 110 -3.72 4.45 -10.50
CA ILE A 110 -3.50 5.58 -11.41
C ILE A 110 -3.70 5.17 -12.87
N ASP A 111 -3.17 4.02 -13.28
CA ASP A 111 -3.30 3.54 -14.66
C ASP A 111 -4.75 3.18 -15.00
N VAL A 112 -5.50 2.59 -14.05
CA VAL A 112 -6.95 2.39 -14.17
C VAL A 112 -7.67 3.73 -14.26
N TYR A 113 -7.32 4.70 -13.39
CA TYR A 113 -7.92 6.03 -13.42
C TYR A 113 -7.68 6.75 -14.76
N ARG A 114 -6.49 6.59 -15.36
CA ARG A 114 -6.13 7.16 -16.67
C ARG A 114 -6.70 6.40 -17.87
N GLY A 115 -7.30 5.23 -17.65
CA GLY A 115 -7.80 4.37 -18.73
C GLY A 115 -6.68 3.69 -19.54
N HIS A 116 -5.46 3.65 -19.01
CA HIS A 116 -4.35 2.93 -19.66
C HIS A 116 -4.52 1.41 -19.57
N ILE A 117 -5.16 0.94 -18.49
CA ILE A 117 -5.45 -0.47 -18.24
C ILE A 117 -6.90 -0.64 -17.77
N GLU A 118 -7.52 -1.75 -18.14
CA GLU A 118 -8.79 -2.17 -17.54
C GLU A 118 -8.56 -2.70 -16.12
N PRO A 119 -9.47 -2.47 -15.16
CA PRO A 119 -9.32 -3.04 -13.83
C PRO A 119 -9.44 -4.57 -13.87
N GLU A 120 -8.59 -5.22 -13.08
CA GLU A 120 -8.65 -6.66 -12.86
C GLU A 120 -9.97 -7.02 -12.15
N LYS A 121 -10.68 -8.01 -12.70
CA LYS A 121 -11.99 -8.48 -12.21
C LYS A 121 -11.89 -9.64 -11.24
N HIS A 122 -10.68 -10.18 -11.06
CA HIS A 122 -10.42 -11.30 -10.17
C HIS A 122 -9.55 -10.88 -8.98
N LEU A 123 -10.17 -10.72 -7.80
CA LEU A 123 -9.50 -10.32 -6.55
C LEU A 123 -8.24 -11.15 -6.26
N GLY A 124 -8.28 -12.47 -6.51
CA GLY A 124 -7.12 -13.33 -6.27
C GLY A 124 -5.93 -13.06 -7.21
N ARG A 125 -6.17 -12.60 -8.44
CA ARG A 125 -5.09 -12.26 -9.38
C ARG A 125 -4.46 -10.94 -8.99
N PHE A 126 -5.31 -9.97 -8.64
CA PHE A 126 -4.88 -8.70 -8.09
C PHE A 126 -4.07 -8.88 -6.80
N ALA A 127 -4.58 -9.65 -5.84
CA ALA A 127 -3.87 -9.91 -4.59
C ALA A 127 -2.53 -10.62 -4.82
N VAL A 128 -2.44 -11.57 -5.75
CA VAL A 128 -1.18 -12.23 -6.11
C VAL A 128 -0.20 -11.25 -6.76
N TYR A 129 -0.67 -10.37 -7.66
CA TYR A 129 0.16 -9.34 -8.29
C TYR A 129 0.77 -8.40 -7.26
N VAL A 130 -0.06 -7.86 -6.35
CA VAL A 130 0.41 -6.88 -5.36
C VAL A 130 1.23 -7.54 -4.24
N ALA A 131 0.92 -8.78 -3.86
CA ALA A 131 1.64 -9.52 -2.81
C ALA A 131 2.74 -10.45 -3.35
N PHE A 132 3.21 -10.25 -4.59
CA PHE A 132 4.21 -11.13 -5.21
C PHE A 132 5.59 -10.93 -4.56
N PHE A 133 5.83 -11.70 -3.50
CA PHE A 133 7.05 -11.73 -2.69
C PHE A 133 8.40 -11.76 -3.47
N PRO A 134 8.53 -12.45 -4.62
CA PRO A 134 9.79 -12.43 -5.38
C PRO A 134 10.18 -11.03 -5.87
N GLN A 135 9.20 -10.20 -6.25
CA GLN A 135 9.44 -8.80 -6.67
C GLN A 135 9.77 -7.90 -5.48
N LEU A 136 9.15 -8.18 -4.33
CA LEU A 136 9.39 -7.49 -3.05
C LEU A 136 10.82 -7.67 -2.51
N VAL A 137 11.47 -8.80 -2.83
CA VAL A 137 12.84 -9.12 -2.35
C VAL A 137 13.92 -8.84 -3.41
N ALA A 138 13.62 -9.02 -4.70
CA ALA A 138 14.62 -8.87 -5.76
C ALA A 138 14.66 -7.49 -6.43
N GLY A 139 13.72 -6.59 -6.11
CA GLY A 139 13.45 -5.40 -6.93
C GLY A 139 12.86 -5.79 -8.29
N PRO A 140 12.37 -4.83 -9.10
CA PRO A 140 11.71 -5.16 -10.36
C PRO A 140 12.69 -5.81 -11.35
N ILE A 141 12.67 -7.13 -11.46
CA ILE A 141 13.26 -7.89 -12.58
C ILE A 141 12.19 -8.04 -13.65
N GLU A 142 11.62 -6.93 -14.11
CA GLU A 142 10.82 -6.92 -15.33
C GLU A 142 11.38 -5.82 -16.22
N ARG A 143 12.36 -6.21 -17.03
CA ARG A 143 12.70 -5.46 -18.24
C ARG A 143 11.60 -5.79 -19.26
N PRO A 144 10.76 -4.84 -19.69
CA PRO A 144 9.88 -5.08 -20.81
C PRO A 144 10.74 -5.45 -22.02
N ARG A 145 10.60 -6.69 -22.49
CA ARG A 145 11.14 -7.08 -23.79
C ARG A 145 10.10 -6.66 -24.83
N ILE A 146 10.56 -5.70 -25.64
CA ILE A 146 10.15 -5.30 -27.00
C ILE A 146 9.10 -6.22 -27.62
#